data_AF-A0AB33AIG9-F1
#
_entry.id   AF-A0AB33AIG9-F1
#
_cell.length_a   1.000
_cell.length_b   1.000
_cell.length_c   1.000
_cell.angle_alpha   90.00
_cell.angle_beta   90.00
_cell.angle_gamma   90.00
#
_symmetry.space_group_name_H-M   'P 1'
#
loop_
_entity.id
_entity.type
_entity.pdbx_description
1 polymer ?
#
loop_
_entity_poly.entity_id
_entity_poly.type
_entity_poly.pdbx_seq_one_letter_code
_entity_poly.pdbx_strand_id
1 'polypeptide(L)'
;MAAPTRAETAAVGVVAALQALARPDVASAGDALHWLVASSRKRGSVVSATNIAWGKNTSNVLTGVQLTALGPLLKPSDQLRYRVGTRLPAQPVPGTGRTATLVRRLPAMLWPIWSLPLAIKNCHQRQLRPALSSILLLVSSRVNLDEAAGLLNVPIEGRAVSRVLQLLERQVEWPSIRTALIGMADYLADTDVPIDYQRRRRSDYSTLLPDTAWRQICRDTATPGPSPARARIARCYLFERLSGQPASTSPWALDHGAFRTKTADFPRHLTPELAEALNTHAHDFLTDQHIDEPVTWQPPNTVLDGLDLPGPDPATVDIARLHLVMGTGGTKLGSAAHCLDTRLDTVRYLLETYPVPRPDPTPGQSLPTSYNRAYATAKAALPQHFLFDLYENQRMSLRDIAEAVGVSRQIVARLAKDYGLPLREPGRQGQVPGRGVRRRRAILRRGGSGGQCRRGVLLFCRGLVDTA
;
A
#
# COMPACT_ATOMS: atom_id res chain seq x y z
N MET A 1 -40.94 -39.32 -8.59
CA MET A 1 -39.83 -40.16 -8.09
C MET A 1 -40.17 -41.60 -8.41
N ALA A 2 -39.42 -42.28 -9.27
CA ALA A 2 -39.53 -43.72 -9.39
C ALA A 2 -38.82 -44.37 -8.20
N ALA A 3 -39.43 -45.40 -7.58
CA ALA A 3 -38.78 -46.16 -6.52
C ALA A 3 -37.50 -46.82 -7.07
N PRO A 4 -36.40 -46.86 -6.30
CA PRO A 4 -35.18 -47.53 -6.74
C PRO A 4 -35.48 -49.01 -7.06
N THR A 5 -34.97 -49.49 -8.20
CA THR A 5 -35.23 -50.83 -8.74
C THR A 5 -34.71 -51.97 -7.85
N ARG A 6 -33.90 -51.66 -6.82
CA ARG A 6 -33.33 -52.61 -5.87
C ARG A 6 -33.39 -52.05 -4.44
N ALA A 7 -33.89 -52.85 -3.49
CA ALA A 7 -33.99 -52.48 -2.07
C ALA A 7 -32.62 -52.13 -1.45
N GLU A 8 -31.55 -52.80 -1.89
CA GLU A 8 -30.17 -52.54 -1.47
C GLU A 8 -29.74 -51.09 -1.75
N THR A 9 -30.09 -50.56 -2.93
CA THR A 9 -29.75 -49.18 -3.31
C THR A 9 -30.53 -48.17 -2.48
N ALA A 10 -31.79 -48.48 -2.15
CA ALA A 10 -32.60 -47.67 -1.25
C ALA A 10 -32.00 -47.62 0.15
N ALA A 11 -31.63 -48.78 0.69
CA ALA A 11 -31.04 -48.91 2.03
C ALA A 11 -29.73 -48.13 2.13
N VAL A 12 -28.83 -48.26 1.15
CA VAL A 12 -27.57 -47.49 1.09
C VAL A 12 -27.85 -45.99 1.04
N GLY A 13 -28.82 -45.54 0.23
CA GLY A 13 -29.19 -44.13 0.13
C GLY A 13 -29.76 -43.56 1.44
N VAL A 14 -30.66 -44.30 2.10
CA VAL A 14 -31.26 -43.90 3.38
C VAL A 14 -30.20 -43.85 4.49
N VAL A 15 -29.33 -44.86 4.59
CA VAL A 15 -28.25 -44.88 5.58
C VAL A 15 -27.30 -43.70 5.39
N ALA A 16 -26.89 -43.41 4.15
CA ALA A 16 -26.03 -42.26 3.88
C ALA A 16 -26.71 -40.92 4.21
N ALA A 17 -28.01 -40.77 3.92
CA ALA A 17 -28.77 -39.58 4.27
C ALA A 17 -28.88 -39.38 5.80
N LEU A 18 -29.18 -40.45 6.54
CA LEU A 18 -29.23 -40.41 8.01
C LEU A 18 -27.86 -40.09 8.62
N GLN A 19 -26.79 -40.68 8.08
CA GLN A 19 -25.43 -40.38 8.53
C GLN A 19 -25.03 -38.92 8.30
N ALA A 20 -25.46 -38.31 7.19
CA ALA A 20 -25.21 -36.90 6.91
C ALA A 20 -26.03 -35.98 7.83
N LEU A 21 -27.32 -36.30 8.05
CA LEU A 21 -28.20 -35.55 8.97
C LEU A 21 -27.74 -35.61 10.43
N ALA A 22 -27.09 -36.69 10.83
CA ALA A 22 -26.55 -36.86 12.17
C ALA A 22 -25.27 -36.05 12.44
N ARG A 23 -24.68 -35.39 11.42
CA ARG A 23 -23.48 -34.57 11.60
C ARG A 23 -23.83 -33.18 12.14
N PRO A 24 -22.96 -32.59 12.98
CA PRO A 24 -23.24 -31.31 13.63
C PRO A 24 -23.10 -30.11 12.68
N ASP A 25 -22.41 -30.27 11.55
CA ASP A 25 -22.08 -29.18 10.64
C ASP A 25 -22.04 -29.62 9.16
N VAL A 26 -22.09 -28.62 8.28
CA VAL A 26 -22.13 -28.79 6.81
C VAL A 26 -20.86 -29.43 6.25
N ALA A 27 -19.70 -29.18 6.86
CA ALA A 27 -18.44 -29.75 6.40
C ALA A 27 -18.42 -31.27 6.65
N SER A 28 -18.66 -31.66 7.90
CA SER A 28 -18.75 -33.07 8.32
C SER A 28 -19.82 -33.86 7.55
N ALA A 29 -20.98 -33.25 7.30
CA ALA A 29 -22.05 -33.85 6.49
C ALA A 29 -21.63 -34.03 5.01
N GLY A 30 -20.90 -33.06 4.45
CA GLY A 30 -20.38 -33.13 3.09
C GLY A 30 -19.35 -34.25 2.93
N ASP A 31 -18.43 -34.38 3.88
CA ASP A 31 -17.42 -35.45 3.89
C ASP A 31 -18.08 -36.84 3.96
N ALA A 32 -19.13 -36.98 4.78
CA ALA A 32 -19.90 -38.21 4.88
C ALA A 32 -20.59 -38.60 3.55
N LEU A 33 -20.92 -37.62 2.69
CA LEU A 33 -21.55 -37.85 1.37
C LEU A 33 -20.55 -37.88 0.21
N HIS A 34 -19.28 -37.52 0.44
CA HIS A 34 -18.26 -37.41 -0.61
C HIS A 34 -18.11 -38.70 -1.42
N TRP A 35 -18.13 -39.86 -0.76
CA TRP A 35 -17.96 -41.16 -1.41
C TRP A 35 -19.08 -41.48 -2.43
N LEU A 36 -20.32 -41.00 -2.21
CA LEU A 36 -21.42 -41.15 -3.16
C LEU A 36 -21.16 -40.37 -4.44
N VAL A 37 -20.65 -39.15 -4.30
CA VAL A 37 -20.30 -38.26 -5.42
C VAL A 37 -19.13 -38.85 -6.21
N ALA A 38 -18.06 -39.24 -5.51
CA ALA A 38 -16.87 -39.82 -6.12
C ALA A 38 -17.18 -41.14 -6.86
N SER A 39 -17.97 -42.04 -6.24
CA SER A 39 -18.36 -43.30 -6.86
C SER A 39 -19.25 -43.10 -8.09
N SER A 40 -20.13 -42.11 -8.08
CA SER A 40 -21.00 -41.80 -9.22
C SER A 40 -20.22 -41.23 -10.40
N ARG A 41 -19.23 -40.36 -10.16
CA ARG A 41 -18.31 -39.90 -11.22
C ARG A 41 -17.46 -41.03 -11.80
N LYS A 42 -16.96 -41.95 -10.95
CA LYS A 42 -16.21 -43.14 -11.41
C LYS A 42 -17.06 -44.03 -12.34
N ARG A 43 -18.37 -44.08 -12.14
CA ARG A 43 -19.34 -44.78 -13.01
C ARG A 43 -19.73 -43.98 -14.26
N GLY A 44 -19.05 -42.87 -14.58
CA GLY A 44 -19.29 -42.08 -15.78
C GLY A 44 -20.43 -41.06 -15.68
N SER A 45 -21.03 -40.87 -14.50
CA SER A 45 -22.07 -39.84 -14.33
C SER A 45 -21.45 -38.44 -14.25
N VAL A 46 -21.98 -37.49 -15.04
CA VAL A 46 -21.57 -36.07 -15.01
C VAL A 46 -22.20 -35.39 -13.80
N VAL A 47 -21.59 -35.56 -12.62
CA VAL A 47 -22.02 -34.88 -11.40
C VAL A 47 -21.31 -33.52 -11.30
N SER A 48 -21.99 -32.42 -11.63
CA SER A 48 -21.48 -31.05 -11.51
C SER A 48 -22.20 -30.27 -10.41
N ALA A 49 -21.67 -29.12 -9.99
CA ALA A 49 -22.34 -28.26 -9.01
C ALA A 49 -23.74 -27.77 -9.47
N THR A 50 -24.00 -27.72 -10.78
CA THR A 50 -25.31 -27.39 -11.35
C THR A 50 -26.25 -28.59 -11.49
N ASN A 51 -25.70 -29.80 -11.63
CA ASN A 51 -26.47 -31.02 -11.91
C ASN A 51 -26.57 -31.97 -10.71
N ILE A 52 -25.80 -31.75 -9.64
CA ILE A 52 -25.81 -32.61 -8.46
C ILE A 52 -27.07 -32.50 -7.64
N ALA A 53 -27.88 -31.44 -7.84
CA ALA A 53 -29.08 -31.21 -7.04
C ALA A 53 -29.96 -32.47 -7.08
N TRP A 54 -29.86 -33.30 -6.04
CA TRP A 54 -30.58 -34.57 -5.86
C TRP A 54 -32.05 -34.30 -5.53
N GLY A 55 -32.66 -33.32 -6.20
CA GLY A 55 -34.00 -32.81 -5.97
C GLY A 55 -34.19 -31.38 -6.50
N LYS A 56 -35.44 -31.04 -6.82
CA LYS A 56 -35.87 -29.64 -6.98
C LYS A 56 -36.26 -29.10 -5.59
N ASN A 57 -36.05 -27.82 -5.32
CA ASN A 57 -36.38 -27.14 -4.05
C ASN A 57 -35.63 -27.68 -2.81
N THR A 58 -34.32 -27.93 -2.94
CA THR A 58 -33.48 -28.30 -1.79
C THR A 58 -33.23 -27.10 -0.87
N SER A 59 -33.08 -27.35 0.44
CA SER A 59 -32.71 -26.31 1.39
C SER A 59 -31.28 -25.80 1.13
N ASN A 60 -30.98 -24.56 1.52
CA ASN A 60 -29.64 -23.98 1.40
C ASN A 60 -28.58 -24.82 2.13
N VAL A 61 -28.95 -25.42 3.27
CA VAL A 61 -28.08 -26.33 4.04
C VAL A 61 -27.74 -27.57 3.22
N LEU A 62 -28.73 -28.24 2.63
CA LEU A 62 -28.48 -29.43 1.80
C LEU A 62 -27.65 -29.10 0.56
N THR A 63 -27.92 -27.96 -0.09
CA THR A 63 -27.11 -27.46 -1.21
C THR A 63 -25.66 -27.23 -0.76
N GLY A 64 -25.44 -26.61 0.40
CA GLY A 64 -24.11 -26.43 0.98
C GLY A 64 -23.39 -27.75 1.23
N VAL A 65 -24.09 -28.74 1.80
CA VAL A 65 -23.56 -30.09 2.03
C VAL A 65 -23.15 -30.77 0.71
N GLN A 66 -23.99 -30.69 -0.32
CA GLN A 66 -23.69 -31.24 -1.65
C GLN A 66 -22.48 -30.55 -2.30
N LEU A 67 -22.35 -29.23 -2.15
CA LEU A 67 -21.21 -28.46 -2.65
C LEU A 67 -19.92 -28.80 -1.90
N THR A 68 -19.97 -29.00 -0.57
CA THR A 68 -18.84 -29.51 0.21
C THR A 68 -18.40 -30.88 -0.30
N ALA A 69 -19.35 -31.81 -0.47
CA ALA A 69 -19.07 -33.16 -0.98
C ALA A 69 -18.43 -33.13 -2.38
N LEU A 70 -18.82 -32.16 -3.23
CA LEU A 70 -18.21 -31.95 -4.55
C LEU A 70 -16.87 -31.25 -4.51
N GLY A 71 -16.58 -30.47 -3.48
CA GLY A 71 -15.46 -29.52 -3.39
C GLY A 71 -14.13 -30.07 -3.92
N PRO A 72 -13.65 -31.23 -3.44
CA PRO A 72 -12.37 -31.82 -3.90
C PRO A 72 -12.33 -32.18 -5.39
N LEU A 73 -13.47 -32.26 -6.06
CA LEU A 73 -13.61 -32.66 -7.46
C LEU A 73 -13.91 -31.45 -8.38
N LEU A 74 -13.97 -30.24 -7.83
CA LEU A 74 -14.18 -28.99 -8.56
C LEU A 74 -12.85 -28.36 -8.94
N LYS A 75 -12.84 -27.66 -10.08
CA LYS A 75 -11.72 -26.79 -10.47
C LYS A 75 -11.53 -25.69 -9.42
N PRO A 76 -10.32 -25.14 -9.22
CA PRO A 76 -10.09 -24.13 -8.18
C PRO A 76 -10.92 -22.86 -8.40
N SER A 77 -11.22 -22.50 -9.65
CA SER A 77 -12.14 -21.40 -9.97
C SER A 77 -13.56 -21.67 -9.47
N ASP A 78 -14.04 -22.91 -9.64
CA ASP A 78 -15.38 -23.30 -9.21
C ASP A 78 -15.44 -23.42 -7.68
N GLN A 79 -14.38 -23.91 -7.04
CA GLN A 79 -14.30 -23.91 -5.57
C GLN A 79 -14.48 -22.51 -4.98
N LEU A 80 -13.91 -21.47 -5.61
CA LEU A 80 -14.11 -20.07 -5.21
C LEU A 80 -15.51 -19.56 -5.51
N ARG A 81 -16.05 -19.85 -6.71
CA ARG A 81 -17.41 -19.46 -7.11
C ARG A 81 -18.48 -20.00 -6.17
N TYR A 82 -18.34 -21.27 -5.77
CA TYR A 82 -19.24 -21.96 -4.86
C TYR A 82 -18.88 -21.79 -3.38
N ARG A 83 -17.84 -20.99 -3.07
CA ARG A 83 -17.38 -20.68 -1.70
C ARG A 83 -17.11 -21.95 -0.87
N VAL A 84 -16.50 -22.96 -1.49
CA VAL A 84 -16.18 -24.24 -0.84
C VAL A 84 -15.28 -23.99 0.36
N GLY A 85 -15.54 -24.67 1.49
CA GLY A 85 -14.79 -24.52 2.74
C GLY A 85 -15.30 -23.40 3.67
N THR A 86 -16.29 -22.62 3.26
CA THR A 86 -17.03 -21.75 4.20
C THR A 86 -18.03 -22.56 5.03
N ARG A 87 -18.56 -21.95 6.11
CA ARG A 87 -19.60 -22.58 6.95
C ARG A 87 -20.83 -23.03 6.16
N LEU A 88 -21.16 -22.30 5.10
CA LEU A 88 -22.27 -22.62 4.22
C LEU A 88 -21.89 -22.27 2.76
N PRO A 89 -21.31 -23.23 2.02
CA PRO A 89 -21.07 -23.06 0.59
C PRO A 89 -22.40 -22.81 -0.14
N ALA A 90 -22.36 -21.95 -1.15
CA ALA A 90 -23.58 -21.48 -1.81
C ALA A 90 -23.38 -21.34 -3.31
N GLN A 91 -24.47 -21.41 -4.06
CA GLN A 91 -24.43 -21.13 -5.48
C GLN A 91 -24.15 -19.64 -5.72
N PRO A 92 -23.43 -19.28 -6.81
CA PRO A 92 -23.24 -17.89 -7.21
C PRO A 92 -24.57 -17.17 -7.34
N VAL A 93 -24.67 -16.01 -6.68
CA VAL A 93 -25.89 -15.19 -6.70
C VAL A 93 -26.10 -14.66 -8.12
N PRO A 94 -27.29 -14.85 -8.73
CA PRO A 94 -27.61 -14.21 -10.00
C PRO A 94 -27.62 -12.69 -9.84
N GLY A 95 -26.81 -11.97 -10.61
CA GLY A 95 -26.79 -10.51 -10.63
C GLY A 95 -25.38 -9.92 -10.71
N THR A 96 -25.30 -8.65 -11.11
CA THR A 96 -24.03 -7.93 -11.28
C THR A 96 -23.68 -7.04 -10.09
N GLY A 97 -24.59 -6.84 -9.13
CA GLY A 97 -24.41 -5.85 -8.04
C GLY A 97 -23.18 -6.10 -7.16
N ARG A 98 -22.98 -7.35 -6.71
CA ARG A 98 -21.79 -7.72 -5.90
C ARG A 98 -20.51 -7.58 -6.72
N THR A 99 -20.49 -8.08 -7.95
CA THR A 99 -19.35 -7.95 -8.86
C THR A 99 -19.01 -6.48 -9.11
N ALA A 100 -20.01 -5.64 -9.41
CA ALA A 100 -19.82 -4.20 -9.63
C ALA A 100 -19.24 -3.51 -8.39
N THR A 101 -19.73 -3.89 -7.20
CA THR A 101 -19.20 -3.41 -5.92
C THR A 101 -17.73 -3.79 -5.76
N LEU A 102 -17.36 -5.05 -6.01
CA LEU A 102 -15.97 -5.49 -5.95
C LEU A 102 -15.08 -4.80 -6.99
N VAL A 103 -15.55 -4.64 -8.23
CA VAL A 103 -14.80 -3.91 -9.29
C VAL A 103 -14.51 -2.48 -8.86
N ARG A 104 -15.46 -1.81 -8.21
CA ARG A 104 -15.30 -0.45 -7.68
C ARG A 104 -14.24 -0.38 -6.58
N ARG A 105 -14.20 -1.38 -5.69
CA ARG A 105 -13.39 -1.39 -4.46
C ARG A 105 -12.03 -2.08 -4.60
N LEU A 106 -11.80 -2.88 -5.64
CA LEU A 106 -10.54 -3.58 -5.85
C LEU A 106 -9.57 -2.77 -6.72
N PRO A 107 -8.28 -2.67 -6.35
CA PRO A 107 -7.24 -2.20 -7.25
C PRO A 107 -6.92 -3.26 -8.32
N ALA A 108 -6.36 -2.83 -9.46
CA ALA A 108 -5.87 -3.76 -10.49
C ALA A 108 -4.68 -4.59 -10.00
N MET A 109 -3.86 -4.03 -9.11
CA MET A 109 -2.79 -4.71 -8.38
C MET A 109 -3.19 -4.86 -6.91
N LEU A 110 -3.46 -6.09 -6.45
CA LEU A 110 -3.85 -6.34 -5.06
C LEU A 110 -2.85 -5.72 -4.06
N TRP A 111 -3.32 -5.30 -2.89
CA TRP A 111 -2.47 -4.69 -1.87
C TRP A 111 -1.33 -5.62 -1.43
N PRO A 112 -0.08 -5.12 -1.27
CA PRO A 112 1.05 -5.94 -0.87
C PRO A 112 0.85 -6.68 0.46
N ILE A 113 0.20 -6.05 1.45
CA ILE A 113 -0.07 -6.71 2.75
C ILE A 113 -0.91 -7.99 2.60
N TRP A 114 -1.71 -8.10 1.53
CA TRP A 114 -2.53 -9.27 1.22
C TRP A 114 -1.83 -10.24 0.26
N SER A 115 -1.05 -9.73 -0.70
CA SER A 115 -0.39 -10.58 -1.69
C SER A 115 0.94 -11.19 -1.21
N LEU A 116 1.58 -10.62 -0.19
CA LEU A 116 2.83 -11.12 0.38
C LEU A 116 2.64 -12.43 1.16
N PRO A 117 1.64 -12.58 2.05
CA PRO A 117 1.33 -13.87 2.68
C PRO A 117 0.91 -14.96 1.69
N LEU A 118 0.35 -14.58 0.54
CA LEU A 118 -0.04 -15.49 -0.54
C LEU A 118 1.10 -15.80 -1.52
N ALA A 119 2.31 -15.33 -1.25
CA ALA A 119 3.40 -15.45 -2.18
C ALA A 119 3.89 -16.91 -2.29
N ILE A 120 3.89 -17.45 -3.49
CA ILE A 120 4.33 -18.82 -3.78
C ILE A 120 5.65 -18.85 -4.56
N LYS A 121 6.36 -19.99 -4.53
CA LYS A 121 7.59 -20.19 -5.30
C LYS A 121 7.31 -20.03 -6.80
N ASN A 122 8.24 -19.41 -7.54
CA ASN A 122 8.16 -19.18 -8.98
C ASN A 122 6.99 -18.31 -9.47
N CYS A 123 6.30 -17.57 -8.58
CA CYS A 123 5.32 -16.56 -8.98
C CYS A 123 5.74 -15.20 -8.43
N HIS A 124 6.16 -14.30 -9.32
CA HIS A 124 6.56 -12.95 -8.93
C HIS A 124 5.34 -12.10 -8.58
N GLN A 125 5.49 -11.14 -7.67
CA GLN A 125 4.41 -10.23 -7.24
C GLN A 125 3.78 -9.45 -8.41
N ARG A 126 4.54 -9.20 -9.50
CA ARG A 126 4.02 -8.58 -10.73
C ARG A 126 2.96 -9.42 -11.47
N GLN A 127 2.96 -10.73 -11.28
CA GLN A 127 1.94 -11.63 -11.86
C GLN A 127 0.90 -12.01 -10.81
N LEU A 128 1.34 -12.21 -9.56
CA LEU A 128 0.49 -12.62 -8.46
C LEU A 128 -0.54 -11.54 -8.09
N ARG A 129 -0.12 -10.31 -7.80
CA ARG A 129 -1.02 -9.20 -7.43
C ARG A 129 -2.15 -8.97 -8.43
N PRO A 130 -1.90 -8.86 -9.75
CA PRO A 130 -2.97 -8.69 -10.71
C PRO A 130 -3.88 -9.92 -10.85
N ALA A 131 -3.30 -11.12 -10.80
CA ALA A 131 -4.08 -12.34 -10.83
C ALA A 131 -4.99 -12.46 -9.62
N LEU A 132 -4.51 -12.15 -8.40
CA LEU A 132 -5.30 -12.22 -7.18
C LEU A 132 -6.49 -11.25 -7.22
N SER A 133 -6.32 -10.01 -7.69
CA SER A 133 -7.44 -9.08 -7.88
C SER A 133 -8.51 -9.64 -8.82
N SER A 134 -8.11 -10.26 -9.95
CA SER A 134 -9.04 -10.93 -10.87
C SER A 134 -9.70 -12.18 -10.26
N ILE A 135 -8.97 -12.95 -9.45
CA ILE A 135 -9.47 -14.15 -8.78
C ILE A 135 -10.55 -13.79 -7.75
N LEU A 136 -10.41 -12.68 -7.03
CA LEU A 136 -11.40 -12.21 -6.04
C LEU A 136 -12.76 -11.94 -6.68
N LEU A 137 -12.80 -11.50 -7.95
CA LEU A 137 -14.05 -11.30 -8.69
C LEU A 137 -14.80 -12.60 -9.00
N LEU A 138 -14.16 -13.76 -8.90
CA LEU A 138 -14.82 -15.06 -9.09
C LEU A 138 -15.66 -15.46 -7.89
N VAL A 139 -15.35 -14.96 -6.70
CA VAL A 139 -15.99 -15.37 -5.45
C VAL A 139 -17.47 -15.01 -5.50
N SER A 140 -18.34 -16.01 -5.41
CA SER A 140 -19.80 -15.86 -5.50
C SER A 140 -20.32 -15.26 -6.82
N SER A 141 -19.54 -15.30 -7.91
CA SER A 141 -19.92 -14.73 -9.21
C SER A 141 -19.94 -15.78 -10.33
N ARG A 142 -20.54 -15.42 -11.47
CA ARG A 142 -20.51 -16.22 -12.71
C ARG A 142 -19.49 -15.73 -13.73
N VAL A 143 -18.72 -14.69 -13.37
CA VAL A 143 -17.74 -14.03 -14.23
C VAL A 143 -16.63 -15.03 -14.58
N ASN A 144 -16.19 -15.03 -15.83
CA ASN A 144 -15.05 -15.84 -16.26
C ASN A 144 -13.71 -15.10 -16.05
N LEU A 145 -12.58 -15.80 -16.19
CA LEU A 145 -11.27 -15.22 -15.86
C LEU A 145 -10.87 -14.06 -16.79
N ASP A 146 -11.20 -14.13 -18.08
CA ASP A 146 -10.90 -13.07 -19.04
C ASP A 146 -11.76 -11.83 -18.79
N GLU A 147 -13.05 -12.04 -18.50
CA GLU A 147 -13.98 -10.98 -18.10
C GLU A 147 -13.54 -10.31 -16.79
N ALA A 148 -13.10 -11.08 -15.79
CA ALA A 148 -12.58 -10.54 -14.53
C ALA A 148 -11.34 -9.65 -14.73
N ALA A 149 -10.40 -10.09 -15.56
CA ALA A 149 -9.21 -9.31 -15.90
C ALA A 149 -9.58 -8.02 -16.67
N GLY A 150 -10.54 -8.11 -17.60
CA GLY A 150 -11.05 -6.97 -18.36
C GLY A 150 -11.75 -5.93 -17.49
N LEU A 151 -12.60 -6.35 -16.54
CA LEU A 151 -13.31 -5.44 -15.63
C LEU A 151 -12.38 -4.57 -14.76
N LEU A 152 -11.19 -5.10 -14.44
CA LEU A 152 -10.17 -4.40 -13.65
C LEU A 152 -9.14 -3.67 -14.52
N ASN A 153 -9.22 -3.74 -15.85
CA ASN A 153 -8.22 -3.23 -16.80
C ASN A 153 -6.79 -3.71 -16.46
N VAL A 154 -6.67 -4.98 -16.08
CA VAL A 154 -5.39 -5.56 -15.67
C VAL A 154 -4.62 -6.01 -16.92
N PRO A 155 -3.31 -5.73 -17.04
CA PRO A 155 -2.50 -6.18 -18.18
C PRO A 155 -2.08 -7.66 -18.02
N ILE A 156 -3.03 -8.53 -17.73
CA ILE A 156 -2.85 -9.97 -17.63
C ILE A 156 -4.00 -10.68 -18.35
N GLU A 157 -3.68 -11.69 -19.14
CA GLU A 157 -4.67 -12.51 -19.83
C GLU A 157 -5.28 -13.55 -18.87
N GLY A 158 -6.54 -13.97 -19.07
CA GLY A 158 -7.20 -14.94 -18.19
C GLY A 158 -6.50 -16.29 -18.13
N ARG A 159 -5.76 -16.70 -19.18
CA ARG A 159 -4.90 -17.89 -19.14
C ARG A 159 -3.79 -17.78 -18.09
N ALA A 160 -3.21 -16.60 -17.91
CA ALA A 160 -2.16 -16.37 -16.92
C ALA A 160 -2.75 -16.30 -15.51
N VAL A 161 -3.95 -15.72 -15.35
CA VAL A 161 -4.71 -15.79 -14.08
C VAL A 161 -5.02 -17.24 -13.70
N SER A 162 -5.50 -18.04 -14.67
CA SER A 162 -5.75 -19.48 -14.50
C SER A 162 -4.48 -20.21 -14.05
N ARG A 163 -3.33 -19.90 -14.67
CA ARG A 163 -2.05 -20.50 -14.30
C ARG A 163 -1.65 -20.16 -12.87
N VAL A 164 -1.82 -18.92 -12.42
CA VAL A 164 -1.55 -18.51 -11.03
C VAL A 164 -2.49 -19.25 -10.07
N LEU A 165 -3.78 -19.33 -10.39
CA LEU A 165 -4.76 -20.04 -9.56
C LEU A 165 -4.42 -21.54 -9.41
N GLN A 166 -3.99 -22.20 -10.48
CA GLN A 166 -3.50 -23.58 -10.43
C GLN A 166 -2.21 -23.74 -9.60
N LEU A 167 -1.34 -22.74 -9.60
CA LEU A 167 -0.13 -22.77 -8.76
C LEU A 167 -0.47 -22.60 -7.27
N LEU A 168 -1.49 -21.80 -6.95
CA LEU A 168 -2.02 -21.66 -5.59
C LEU A 168 -2.71 -22.96 -5.11
N GLU A 169 -3.49 -23.60 -5.97
CA GLU A 169 -4.16 -24.88 -5.66
C GLU A 169 -3.17 -26.00 -5.31
N ARG A 170 -1.99 -26.00 -5.94
CA ARG A 170 -0.94 -27.01 -5.69
C ARG A 170 -0.24 -26.87 -4.33
N GLN A 171 -0.48 -25.78 -3.60
CA GLN A 171 0.07 -25.60 -2.26
C GLN A 171 -0.70 -26.46 -1.26
N VAL A 172 -0.03 -26.95 -0.22
CA VAL A 172 -0.67 -27.73 0.85
C VAL A 172 -1.67 -26.86 1.62
N GLU A 173 -1.36 -25.56 1.67
CA GLU A 173 -2.11 -24.49 2.32
C GLU A 173 -3.30 -23.99 1.48
N TRP A 174 -3.65 -24.65 0.37
CA TRP A 174 -4.78 -24.26 -0.49
C TRP A 174 -6.09 -24.00 0.27
N PRO A 175 -6.50 -24.82 1.26
CA PRO A 175 -7.70 -24.53 2.05
C PRO A 175 -7.65 -23.17 2.75
N SER A 176 -6.49 -22.80 3.33
CA SER A 176 -6.26 -21.51 3.98
C SER A 176 -6.23 -20.36 2.97
N ILE A 177 -5.54 -20.54 1.84
CA ILE A 177 -5.53 -19.57 0.74
C ILE A 177 -6.95 -19.29 0.24
N ARG A 178 -7.74 -20.34 0.03
CA ARG A 178 -9.13 -20.22 -0.43
C ARG A 178 -9.99 -19.48 0.60
N THR A 179 -9.83 -19.79 1.89
CA THR A 179 -10.50 -19.08 2.99
C THR A 179 -10.13 -17.60 3.01
N ALA A 180 -8.85 -17.26 2.85
CA ALA A 180 -8.38 -15.88 2.76
C ALA A 180 -9.03 -15.12 1.59
N LEU A 181 -9.06 -15.72 0.40
CA LEU A 181 -9.66 -15.11 -0.79
C LEU A 181 -11.17 -14.90 -0.63
N ILE A 182 -11.89 -15.87 -0.07
CA ILE A 182 -13.33 -15.76 0.16
C ILE A 182 -13.62 -14.70 1.23
N GLY A 183 -12.92 -14.74 2.36
CA GLY A 183 -13.08 -13.76 3.44
C GLY A 183 -12.79 -12.34 2.99
N MET A 184 -11.77 -12.15 2.15
CA MET A 184 -11.45 -10.84 1.56
C MET A 184 -12.56 -10.34 0.64
N ALA A 185 -13.09 -11.19 -0.25
CA ALA A 185 -14.17 -10.83 -1.15
C ALA A 185 -15.48 -10.56 -0.40
N ASP A 186 -15.72 -11.21 0.75
CA ASP A 186 -16.83 -10.92 1.66
C ASP A 186 -16.64 -9.57 2.34
N TYR A 187 -15.48 -9.35 2.96
CA TYR A 187 -15.17 -8.08 3.61
C TYR A 187 -15.37 -6.88 2.66
N LEU A 188 -14.87 -6.99 1.42
CA LEU A 188 -15.00 -5.93 0.43
C LEU A 188 -16.42 -5.78 -0.13
N ALA A 189 -17.26 -6.81 -0.09
CA ALA A 189 -18.64 -6.69 -0.53
C ALA A 189 -19.51 -6.06 0.58
N ASP A 190 -19.28 -6.44 1.82
CA ASP A 190 -20.18 -6.15 2.94
C ASP A 190 -19.78 -4.90 3.74
N THR A 191 -18.53 -4.45 3.62
CA THR A 191 -18.01 -3.25 4.32
C THR A 191 -17.93 -2.05 3.37
N ASP A 192 -18.32 -0.88 3.84
CA ASP A 192 -18.09 0.34 3.07
C ASP A 192 -16.62 0.77 3.11
N VAL A 193 -16.11 1.25 1.98
CA VAL A 193 -14.69 1.58 1.82
C VAL A 193 -14.54 3.02 1.34
N PRO A 194 -13.54 3.76 1.84
CA PRO A 194 -13.40 5.19 1.57
C PRO A 194 -12.82 5.51 0.18
N ILE A 195 -12.50 4.50 -0.63
CA ILE A 195 -11.81 4.68 -1.91
C ILE A 195 -12.55 3.97 -3.06
N ASP A 196 -12.61 4.63 -4.21
CA ASP A 196 -13.16 4.06 -5.44
C ASP A 196 -12.03 3.80 -6.44
N TYR A 197 -11.47 2.60 -6.39
CA TYR A 197 -10.40 2.20 -7.29
C TYR A 197 -10.82 2.16 -8.76
N GLN A 198 -12.10 1.95 -9.07
CA GLN A 198 -12.57 2.02 -10.45
C GLN A 198 -12.49 3.44 -11.00
N ARG A 199 -12.89 4.45 -10.21
CA ARG A 199 -12.66 5.86 -10.53
C ARG A 199 -11.17 6.15 -10.67
N ARG A 200 -10.35 5.74 -9.70
CA ARG A 200 -8.88 5.95 -9.74
C ARG A 200 -8.20 5.38 -10.98
N ARG A 201 -8.67 4.24 -11.51
CA ARG A 201 -8.15 3.63 -12.75
C ARG A 201 -8.48 4.43 -14.01
N ARG A 202 -9.50 5.29 -13.97
CA ARG A 202 -10.00 6.07 -15.12
C ARG A 202 -9.59 7.54 -15.05
N SER A 203 -9.07 8.01 -13.92
CA SER A 203 -8.55 9.36 -13.74
C SER A 203 -7.34 9.65 -14.65
N ASP A 204 -7.18 10.91 -15.04
CA ASP A 204 -6.00 11.36 -15.77
C ASP A 204 -4.84 11.61 -14.80
N TYR A 205 -3.70 11.00 -15.08
CA TYR A 205 -2.46 11.20 -14.33
C TYR A 205 -1.41 11.99 -15.10
N SER A 206 -1.71 12.51 -16.30
CA SER A 206 -0.74 13.18 -17.18
C SER A 206 0.05 14.32 -16.53
N THR A 207 -0.51 14.99 -15.53
CA THR A 207 0.09 16.11 -14.80
C THR A 207 0.70 15.73 -13.44
N LEU A 208 0.69 14.44 -13.08
CA LEU A 208 1.19 13.95 -11.78
C LEU A 208 2.69 14.26 -11.61
N LEU A 209 3.00 14.96 -10.50
CA LEU A 209 4.36 15.32 -10.08
C LEU A 209 5.19 16.01 -11.18
N PRO A 210 4.93 17.29 -11.52
CA PRO A 210 5.74 18.06 -12.46
C PRO A 210 7.22 18.14 -12.03
N ASP A 211 8.15 18.34 -12.98
CA ASP A 211 9.59 18.38 -12.69
C ASP A 211 9.96 19.51 -11.69
N THR A 212 9.18 20.59 -11.69
CA THR A 212 9.30 21.71 -10.73
C THR A 212 8.93 21.27 -9.32
N ALA A 213 7.81 20.57 -9.16
CA ALA A 213 7.35 20.02 -7.89
C ALA A 213 8.34 18.96 -7.35
N TRP A 214 8.82 18.05 -8.20
CA TRP A 214 9.84 17.08 -7.80
C TRP A 214 11.15 17.73 -7.34
N ARG A 215 11.62 18.76 -8.07
CA ARG A 215 12.78 19.57 -7.65
C ARG A 215 12.54 20.26 -6.32
N GLN A 216 11.34 20.78 -6.07
CA GLN A 216 10.98 21.41 -4.81
C GLN A 216 11.02 20.39 -3.66
N ILE A 217 10.30 19.28 -3.80
CA ILE A 217 10.27 18.19 -2.81
C ILE A 217 11.69 17.70 -2.52
N CYS A 218 12.51 17.44 -3.55
CA CYS A 218 13.88 17.00 -3.34
C CYS A 218 14.73 17.99 -2.54
N ARG A 219 14.50 19.30 -2.72
CA ARG A 219 15.23 20.32 -1.96
C ARG A 219 14.75 20.36 -0.52
N ASP A 220 13.43 20.40 -0.33
CA ASP A 220 12.80 20.50 0.99
C ASP A 220 13.11 19.30 1.87
N THR A 221 13.17 18.10 1.28
CA THR A 221 13.46 16.86 2.00
C THR A 221 14.93 16.48 1.92
N ALA A 222 15.84 17.38 1.53
CA ALA A 222 17.27 17.11 1.35
C ALA A 222 17.63 15.94 0.41
N THR A 223 16.70 15.46 -0.43
CA THR A 223 16.88 14.27 -1.28
C THR A 223 17.89 14.54 -2.41
N PRO A 224 18.96 13.75 -2.54
CA PRO A 224 19.99 13.99 -3.57
C PRO A 224 19.46 13.77 -5.00
N GLY A 225 19.93 14.58 -5.95
CA GLY A 225 19.81 14.29 -7.39
C GLY A 225 18.39 14.38 -7.94
N PRO A 226 17.85 15.59 -8.18
CA PRO A 226 16.55 15.80 -8.82
C PRO A 226 16.62 15.57 -10.35
N SER A 227 17.29 14.50 -10.79
CA SER A 227 17.46 14.22 -12.20
C SER A 227 16.11 13.87 -12.85
N PRO A 228 15.91 14.18 -14.15
CA PRO A 228 14.69 13.81 -14.87
C PRO A 228 14.41 12.30 -14.84
N ALA A 229 15.47 11.48 -14.85
CA ALA A 229 15.35 10.03 -14.74
C ALA A 229 14.76 9.58 -13.39
N ARG A 230 15.15 10.23 -12.28
CA ARG A 230 14.61 9.92 -10.95
C ARG A 230 13.20 10.48 -10.77
N ALA A 231 12.91 11.65 -11.35
CA ALA A 231 11.56 12.21 -11.40
C ALA A 231 10.58 11.25 -12.08
N ARG A 232 10.99 10.67 -13.22
CA ARG A 232 10.21 9.65 -13.94
C ARG A 232 9.93 8.41 -13.10
N ILE A 233 10.93 7.91 -12.36
CA ILE A 233 10.74 6.78 -11.46
C ILE A 233 9.75 7.13 -10.34
N ALA A 234 9.89 8.31 -9.73
CA ALA A 234 8.99 8.77 -8.67
C ALA A 234 7.54 8.92 -9.17
N ARG A 235 7.34 9.40 -10.41
CA ARG A 235 6.02 9.45 -11.07
C ARG A 235 5.41 8.06 -11.24
N CYS A 236 6.16 7.10 -11.76
CA CYS A 236 5.65 5.74 -11.95
C CYS A 236 5.33 5.07 -10.60
N TYR A 237 6.12 5.35 -9.56
CA TYR A 237 5.84 4.90 -8.19
C TYR A 237 4.54 5.51 -7.65
N LEU A 238 4.35 6.84 -7.74
CA LEU A 238 3.12 7.50 -7.30
C LEU A 238 1.90 7.05 -8.12
N PHE A 239 2.06 6.86 -9.43
CA PHE A 239 1.01 6.37 -10.31
C PHE A 239 0.49 5.01 -9.86
N GLU A 240 1.38 4.05 -9.55
CA GLU A 240 0.96 2.72 -9.08
C GLU A 240 0.17 2.81 -7.77
N ARG A 241 0.60 3.69 -6.85
CA ARG A 241 -0.09 3.91 -5.57
C ARG A 241 -1.47 4.52 -5.73
N LEU A 242 -1.58 5.60 -6.51
CA LEU A 242 -2.81 6.37 -6.66
C LEU A 242 -3.87 5.63 -7.49
N SER A 243 -3.45 5.01 -8.59
CA SER A 243 -4.35 4.34 -9.53
C SER A 243 -4.68 2.90 -9.12
N GLY A 244 -3.82 2.26 -8.32
CA GLY A 244 -3.85 0.83 -8.08
C GLY A 244 -3.50 -0.01 -9.33
N GLN A 245 -2.97 0.60 -10.39
CA GLN A 245 -2.52 -0.08 -11.61
C GLN A 245 -1.02 -0.37 -11.58
N PRO A 246 -0.50 -1.32 -12.37
CA PRO A 246 0.93 -1.56 -12.43
C PRO A 246 1.68 -0.33 -12.92
N ALA A 247 2.84 0.00 -12.32
CA ALA A 247 3.68 1.11 -12.76
C ALA A 247 4.09 1.05 -14.24
N SER A 248 4.04 -0.13 -14.88
CA SER A 248 4.30 -0.31 -16.31
C SER A 248 3.22 0.25 -17.24
N THR A 249 2.02 0.51 -16.72
CA THR A 249 0.90 1.12 -17.48
C THR A 249 0.90 2.64 -17.38
N SER A 250 1.82 3.21 -16.60
CA SER A 250 2.01 4.65 -16.45
C SER A 250 2.40 5.31 -17.78
N PRO A 251 1.95 6.55 -18.05
CA PRO A 251 2.36 7.33 -19.23
C PRO A 251 3.87 7.54 -19.35
N TRP A 252 4.61 7.44 -18.24
CA TRP A 252 6.06 7.62 -18.20
C TRP A 252 6.84 6.31 -18.06
N ALA A 253 6.18 5.17 -18.11
CA ALA A 253 6.83 3.88 -18.04
C ALA A 253 7.75 3.67 -19.25
N LEU A 254 8.92 3.10 -18.99
CA LEU A 254 9.80 2.59 -20.05
C LEU A 254 9.76 1.07 -20.02
N ASP A 255 9.54 0.45 -21.18
CA ASP A 255 9.42 -1.00 -21.30
C ASP A 255 10.78 -1.71 -21.35
N HIS A 256 11.54 -1.62 -20.25
CA HIS A 256 12.74 -2.43 -20.08
C HIS A 256 12.95 -2.87 -18.63
N GLY A 257 13.56 -4.04 -18.45
CA GLY A 257 13.70 -4.70 -17.15
C GLY A 257 14.40 -3.85 -16.09
N ALA A 258 15.46 -3.14 -16.46
CA ALA A 258 16.21 -2.30 -15.54
C ALA A 258 15.39 -1.12 -14.99
N PHE A 259 14.52 -0.50 -15.80
CA PHE A 259 13.64 0.58 -15.33
C PHE A 259 12.57 0.05 -14.38
N ARG A 260 12.00 -1.11 -14.68
CA ARG A 260 11.05 -1.79 -13.78
C ARG A 260 11.67 -2.07 -12.42
N THR A 261 12.90 -2.59 -12.39
CA THR A 261 13.62 -2.84 -11.14
C THR A 261 13.89 -1.54 -10.38
N LYS A 262 14.35 -0.48 -11.05
CA LYS A 262 14.56 0.83 -10.40
C LYS A 262 13.28 1.42 -9.82
N THR A 263 12.13 1.19 -10.46
CA THR A 263 10.82 1.64 -9.96
C THR A 263 10.39 0.82 -8.75
N ALA A 264 10.52 -0.50 -8.79
CA ALA A 264 10.24 -1.37 -7.64
C ALA A 264 11.19 -1.14 -6.46
N ASP A 265 12.44 -0.74 -6.71
CA ASP A 265 13.44 -0.44 -5.69
C ASP A 265 13.38 1.01 -5.19
N PHE A 266 12.48 1.84 -5.72
CA PHE A 266 12.32 3.22 -5.29
C PHE A 266 12.10 3.38 -3.76
N PRO A 267 11.35 2.49 -3.07
CA PRO A 267 11.20 2.54 -1.62
C PRO A 267 12.53 2.56 -0.84
N ARG A 268 13.60 1.98 -1.39
CA ARG A 268 14.95 2.04 -0.82
C ARG A 268 15.46 3.47 -0.61
N HIS A 269 14.97 4.40 -1.43
CA HIS A 269 15.40 5.79 -1.44
C HIS A 269 14.43 6.72 -0.72
N LEU A 270 13.34 6.18 -0.17
CA LEU A 270 12.43 6.93 0.67
C LEU A 270 13.06 7.18 2.03
N THR A 271 12.78 8.36 2.55
CA THR A 271 13.01 8.73 3.95
C THR A 271 11.69 9.24 4.47
N PRO A 272 11.47 9.29 5.80
CA PRO A 272 10.19 9.71 6.36
C PRO A 272 9.70 11.04 5.77
N GLU A 273 10.59 12.02 5.64
CA GLU A 273 10.27 13.34 5.09
C GLU A 273 9.92 13.31 3.60
N LEU A 274 10.62 12.46 2.83
CA LEU A 274 10.33 12.29 1.40
C LEU A 274 9.00 11.56 1.19
N ALA A 275 8.71 10.53 2.00
CA ALA A 275 7.46 9.79 1.94
C ALA A 275 6.27 10.69 2.30
N GLU A 276 6.40 11.50 3.37
CA GLU A 276 5.39 12.48 3.77
C GLU A 276 5.16 13.53 2.69
N ALA A 277 6.22 14.16 2.16
CA ALA A 277 6.09 15.17 1.11
C ALA A 277 5.45 14.63 -0.18
N LEU A 278 5.78 13.39 -0.55
CA LEU A 278 5.15 12.70 -1.68
C LEU A 278 3.68 12.39 -1.40
N ASN A 279 3.34 11.99 -0.17
CA ASN A 279 1.96 11.72 0.24
C ASN A 279 1.11 12.99 0.26
N THR A 280 1.63 14.11 0.78
CA THR A 280 0.98 15.43 0.73
C THR A 280 0.74 15.85 -0.71
N HIS A 281 1.77 15.78 -1.56
CA HIS A 281 1.61 16.13 -2.98
C HIS A 281 0.58 15.25 -3.70
N ALA A 282 0.53 13.96 -3.35
CA ALA A 282 -0.45 13.03 -3.90
C ALA A 282 -1.88 13.35 -3.44
N HIS A 283 -2.06 13.82 -2.20
CA HIS A 283 -3.34 14.26 -1.68
C HIS A 283 -3.80 15.58 -2.33
N ASP A 284 -2.90 16.56 -2.47
CA ASP A 284 -3.18 17.82 -3.17
C ASP A 284 -3.61 17.55 -4.61
N PHE A 285 -2.89 16.67 -5.31
CA PHE A 285 -3.23 16.26 -6.67
C PHE A 285 -4.65 15.66 -6.80
N LEU A 286 -5.08 14.86 -5.84
CA LEU A 286 -6.44 14.30 -5.82
C LEU A 286 -7.48 15.38 -5.52
N THR A 287 -7.17 16.29 -4.61
CA THR A 287 -8.02 17.42 -4.23
C THR A 287 -8.25 18.34 -5.44
N ASP A 288 -7.20 18.63 -6.21
CA ASP A 288 -7.29 19.42 -7.46
C ASP A 288 -8.20 18.74 -8.51
N GLN A 289 -8.29 17.41 -8.49
CA GLN A 289 -9.21 16.62 -9.32
C GLN A 289 -10.61 16.44 -8.71
N HIS A 290 -10.90 17.10 -7.59
CA HIS A 290 -12.17 17.00 -6.86
C HIS A 290 -12.45 15.57 -6.35
N ILE A 291 -11.39 14.84 -5.97
CA ILE A 291 -11.45 13.50 -5.39
C ILE A 291 -11.13 13.59 -3.89
N ASP A 292 -12.17 13.58 -3.06
CA ASP A 292 -12.05 13.56 -1.59
C ASP A 292 -11.94 12.12 -1.06
N GLU A 293 -10.77 11.52 -1.27
CA GLU A 293 -10.47 10.13 -0.89
C GLU A 293 -9.02 10.03 -0.37
N PRO A 294 -8.69 9.03 0.47
CA PRO A 294 -7.32 8.81 0.89
C PRO A 294 -6.40 8.47 -0.30
N VAL A 295 -5.11 8.80 -0.20
CA VAL A 295 -4.10 8.52 -1.25
C VAL A 295 -4.06 7.02 -1.60
N THR A 296 -4.07 6.18 -0.55
CA THR A 296 -4.16 4.72 -0.63
C THR A 296 -5.02 4.21 0.51
N TRP A 297 -5.79 3.15 0.28
CA TRP A 297 -6.52 2.44 1.34
C TRP A 297 -6.42 0.93 1.10
N GLN A 298 -6.36 0.14 2.16
CA GLN A 298 -6.34 -1.32 2.09
C GLN A 298 -7.20 -1.89 3.22
N PRO A 299 -7.80 -3.08 3.04
CA PRO A 299 -8.55 -3.72 4.10
C PRO A 299 -7.62 -4.21 5.22
N PRO A 300 -8.09 -4.22 6.48
CA PRO A 300 -7.34 -4.79 7.60
C PRO A 300 -6.92 -6.23 7.31
N ASN A 301 -5.69 -6.59 7.69
CA ASN A 301 -5.17 -7.95 7.52
C ASN A 301 -5.72 -8.93 8.57
N THR A 302 -6.57 -8.49 9.51
CA THR A 302 -7.16 -9.35 10.55
C THR A 302 -7.98 -10.51 10.00
N VAL A 303 -8.46 -10.39 8.76
CA VAL A 303 -9.15 -11.47 8.02
C VAL A 303 -8.20 -12.63 7.70
N LEU A 304 -6.89 -12.40 7.72
CA LEU A 304 -5.85 -13.41 7.52
C LEU A 304 -5.42 -14.08 8.82
N ASP A 305 -5.86 -13.58 9.98
CA ASP A 305 -5.40 -14.06 11.28
C ASP A 305 -5.73 -15.55 11.48
N GLY A 306 -4.75 -16.32 11.93
CA GLY A 306 -4.89 -17.75 12.17
C GLY A 306 -4.91 -18.63 10.91
N LEU A 307 -4.73 -18.05 9.71
CA LEU A 307 -4.58 -18.81 8.48
C LEU A 307 -3.12 -19.19 8.25
N ASP A 308 -2.88 -20.46 7.94
CA ASP A 308 -1.57 -20.94 7.50
C ASP A 308 -1.37 -20.60 6.01
N LEU A 309 -0.50 -19.64 5.70
CA LEU A 309 -0.31 -19.08 4.35
C LEU A 309 1.14 -19.29 3.87
N PRO A 310 1.38 -19.50 2.56
CA PRO A 310 2.67 -19.97 2.05
C PRO A 310 3.80 -18.91 2.05
N GLY A 311 3.46 -17.64 2.20
CA GLY A 311 4.38 -16.51 2.20
C GLY A 311 4.72 -16.06 3.62
N PRO A 312 5.95 -15.56 3.86
CA PRO A 312 6.31 -15.04 5.17
C PRO A 312 5.45 -13.82 5.51
N ASP A 313 4.94 -13.78 6.73
CA ASP A 313 4.16 -12.64 7.22
C ASP A 313 5.06 -11.40 7.36
N PRO A 314 4.76 -10.29 6.66
CA PRO A 314 5.51 -9.05 6.79
C PRO A 314 5.60 -8.52 8.23
N ALA A 315 4.63 -8.81 9.10
CA ALA A 315 4.61 -8.35 10.48
C ALA A 315 5.67 -9.01 11.38
N THR A 316 6.23 -10.15 10.96
CA THR A 316 7.26 -10.87 11.73
C THR A 316 8.66 -10.28 11.59
N VAL A 317 8.88 -9.40 10.60
CA VAL A 317 10.21 -8.82 10.32
C VAL A 317 10.52 -7.69 11.30
N ASP A 318 11.65 -7.77 11.99
CA ASP A 318 12.14 -6.69 12.85
C ASP A 318 12.56 -5.46 12.04
N ILE A 319 11.79 -4.38 12.20
CA ILE A 319 12.01 -3.10 11.52
C ILE A 319 13.34 -2.44 11.95
N ALA A 320 13.73 -2.56 13.23
CA ALA A 320 14.98 -2.00 13.71
C ALA A 320 16.17 -2.71 13.06
N ARG A 321 16.08 -4.05 12.92
CA ARG A 321 17.08 -4.83 12.19
C ARG A 321 17.12 -4.48 10.72
N LEU A 322 15.96 -4.29 10.08
CA LEU A 322 15.88 -3.83 8.69
C LEU A 322 16.59 -2.50 8.49
N HIS A 323 16.32 -1.52 9.36
CA HIS A 323 16.96 -0.20 9.30
C HIS A 323 18.48 -0.29 9.49
N LEU A 324 18.97 -1.14 10.40
CA LEU A 324 20.40 -1.35 10.60
C LEU A 324 21.09 -1.94 9.37
N VAL A 325 20.50 -2.97 8.75
CA VAL A 325 21.04 -3.61 7.54
C VAL A 325 21.03 -2.64 6.35
N MET A 326 20.02 -1.77 6.27
CA MET A 326 19.94 -0.75 5.22
C MET A 326 20.84 0.46 5.47
N GLY A 327 21.13 0.77 6.74
CA GLY A 327 22.03 1.85 7.15
C GLY A 327 23.50 1.57 6.85
N THR A 328 23.91 0.29 6.78
CA THR A 328 25.22 -0.08 6.25
C THR A 328 25.30 0.25 4.76
N GLY A 329 26.04 1.31 4.42
CA GLY A 329 26.08 1.87 3.07
C GLY A 329 26.38 0.81 2.00
N GLY A 330 25.49 0.67 1.02
CA GLY A 330 25.69 -0.17 -0.16
C GLY A 330 25.00 -1.54 -0.17
N THR A 331 24.34 -1.96 0.92
CA THR A 331 23.67 -3.28 0.98
C THR A 331 22.53 -3.39 -0.02
N LYS A 332 22.62 -4.27 -1.03
CA LYS A 332 21.53 -4.49 -2.01
C LYS A 332 20.27 -5.04 -1.33
N LEU A 333 19.08 -4.72 -1.85
CA LEU A 333 17.81 -5.19 -1.26
C LEU A 333 17.71 -6.72 -1.17
N GLY A 334 18.26 -7.44 -2.16
CA GLY A 334 18.30 -8.90 -2.13
C GLY A 334 19.17 -9.45 -0.98
N SER A 335 20.28 -8.79 -0.66
CA SER A 335 21.13 -9.15 0.48
C SER A 335 20.42 -8.88 1.80
N ALA A 336 19.71 -7.74 1.90
CA ALA A 336 18.91 -7.44 3.08
C ALA A 336 17.79 -8.48 3.31
N ALA A 337 17.12 -8.90 2.23
CA ALA A 337 16.11 -9.96 2.29
C ALA A 337 16.69 -11.28 2.82
N HIS A 338 17.87 -11.67 2.33
CA HIS A 338 18.55 -12.87 2.81
C HIS A 338 18.97 -12.76 4.29
N CYS A 339 19.48 -11.61 4.73
CA CYS A 339 19.86 -11.40 6.14
C CYS A 339 18.67 -11.40 7.11
N LEU A 340 17.46 -11.10 6.62
CA LEU A 340 16.22 -11.04 7.41
C LEU A 340 15.35 -12.29 7.22
N ASP A 341 15.87 -13.31 6.53
CA ASP A 341 15.14 -14.54 6.14
C ASP A 341 13.74 -14.25 5.54
N THR A 342 13.69 -13.27 4.64
CA THR A 342 12.43 -12.82 4.03
C THR A 342 12.59 -12.66 2.51
N ARG A 343 11.51 -12.25 1.84
CA ARG A 343 11.49 -12.06 0.39
C ARG A 343 11.82 -10.61 0.02
N LEU A 344 12.39 -10.44 -1.18
CA LEU A 344 12.74 -9.13 -1.73
C LEU A 344 11.54 -8.16 -1.77
N ASP A 345 10.36 -8.66 -2.15
CA ASP A 345 9.15 -7.85 -2.22
C ASP A 345 8.61 -7.45 -0.83
N THR A 346 8.85 -8.29 0.20
CA THR A 346 8.56 -7.93 1.60
C THR A 346 9.44 -6.77 2.05
N VAL A 347 10.74 -6.81 1.75
CA VAL A 347 11.66 -5.70 2.06
C VAL A 347 11.23 -4.40 1.36
N ARG A 348 10.83 -4.46 0.08
CA ARG A 348 10.31 -3.29 -0.65
C ARG A 348 9.07 -2.70 0.03
N TYR A 349 8.12 -3.54 0.40
CA TYR A 349 6.90 -3.14 1.12
C TYR A 349 7.20 -2.52 2.50
N LEU A 350 8.12 -3.11 3.26
CA LEU A 350 8.49 -2.61 4.58
C LEU A 350 9.23 -1.27 4.49
N LEU A 351 10.08 -1.07 3.49
CA LEU A 351 10.75 0.23 3.26
C LEU A 351 9.80 1.32 2.77
N GLU A 352 8.72 0.93 2.10
CA GLU A 352 7.65 1.84 1.74
C GLU A 352 6.82 2.25 2.97
N THR A 353 6.52 1.31 3.85
CA THR A 353 5.70 1.54 5.06
C THR A 353 6.50 2.21 6.17
N TYR A 354 7.75 1.81 6.35
CA TYR A 354 8.68 2.29 7.37
C TYR A 354 10.00 2.74 6.73
N PRO A 355 10.01 3.89 6.03
CA PRO A 355 11.22 4.42 5.40
C PRO A 355 12.37 4.56 6.39
N VAL A 356 13.59 4.26 5.93
CA VAL A 356 14.79 4.34 6.77
C VAL A 356 15.04 5.82 7.13
N PRO A 357 15.07 6.17 8.43
CA PRO A 357 15.44 7.52 8.85
C PRO A 357 16.84 7.87 8.34
N ARG A 358 17.04 9.13 7.97
CA ARG A 358 18.38 9.56 7.57
C ARG A 358 19.27 9.61 8.81
N PRO A 359 20.49 9.06 8.76
CA PRO A 359 21.43 9.25 9.84
C PRO A 359 21.81 10.74 9.94
N ASP A 360 21.68 11.27 11.15
CA ASP A 360 22.22 12.58 11.48
C ASP A 360 23.74 12.58 11.29
N PRO A 361 24.32 13.71 10.86
CA PRO A 361 25.77 13.78 10.74
C PRO A 361 26.35 13.71 12.16
N THR A 362 27.27 12.79 12.38
CA THR A 362 27.99 12.68 13.65
C THR A 362 28.64 14.03 13.97
N PRO A 363 28.51 14.56 15.21
CA PRO A 363 29.13 15.82 15.59
C PRO A 363 30.64 15.78 15.29
N GLY A 364 31.13 16.68 14.44
CA GLY A 364 32.55 16.79 14.09
C GLY A 364 32.99 16.15 12.77
N GLN A 365 32.14 15.39 12.06
CA GLN A 365 32.43 14.97 10.69
C GLN A 365 31.86 15.97 9.67
N SER A 366 32.74 16.79 9.08
CA SER A 366 32.42 17.59 7.89
C SER A 366 32.32 16.69 6.66
N LEU A 367 31.17 16.02 6.49
CA LEU A 367 30.78 15.55 5.17
C LEU A 367 30.56 16.78 4.27
N PRO A 368 30.77 16.69 2.95
CA PRO A 368 30.25 17.69 2.03
C PRO A 368 28.73 17.76 2.25
N THR A 369 28.26 18.74 3.01
CA THR A 369 26.84 18.96 3.25
C THR A 369 26.24 19.16 1.88
N SER A 370 25.55 18.14 1.36
CA SER A 370 24.91 18.23 0.05
C SER A 370 24.07 19.51 0.04
N TYR A 371 24.06 20.25 -1.07
CA TYR A 371 23.37 21.54 -1.17
C TYR A 371 21.93 21.47 -0.62
N ASN A 372 21.23 20.35 -0.87
CA ASN A 372 19.87 20.12 -0.38
C ASN A 372 19.81 19.89 1.14
N ARG A 373 20.86 19.32 1.78
CA ARG A 373 20.93 19.19 3.24
C ARG A 373 21.08 20.56 3.91
N ALA A 374 21.99 21.39 3.43
CA ALA A 374 22.16 22.74 3.96
C ALA A 374 20.90 23.58 3.76
N TYR A 375 20.20 23.39 2.63
CA TYR A 375 18.89 24.01 2.39
C TYR A 375 17.81 23.53 3.38
N ALA A 376 17.64 22.23 3.58
CA ALA A 376 16.66 21.70 4.52
C ALA A 376 16.95 22.14 5.97
N THR A 377 18.23 22.14 6.37
CA THR A 377 18.65 22.68 7.68
C THR A 377 18.33 24.17 7.79
N ALA A 378 18.59 24.97 6.75
CA ALA A 378 18.22 26.38 6.74
C ALA A 378 16.71 26.58 6.85
N LYS A 379 15.89 25.81 6.12
CA LYS A 379 14.43 25.88 6.15
C LYS A 379 13.87 25.53 7.53
N ALA A 380 14.44 24.53 8.21
CA ALA A 380 14.04 24.15 9.56
C ALA A 380 14.43 25.21 10.61
N ALA A 381 15.62 25.81 10.48
CA ALA A 381 16.11 26.83 11.41
C ALA A 381 15.51 28.23 11.16
N LEU A 382 15.08 28.51 9.92
CA LEU A 382 14.54 29.79 9.48
C LEU A 382 13.13 29.60 8.89
N PRO A 383 12.09 29.34 9.71
CA PRO A 383 10.71 29.43 9.27
C PRO A 383 10.41 30.80 8.64
N GLN A 384 9.40 30.88 7.76
CA GLN A 384 9.08 32.10 7.00
C GLN A 384 8.95 33.35 7.88
N HIS A 385 8.18 33.28 8.97
CA HIS A 385 7.98 34.40 9.89
C HIS A 385 9.29 34.83 10.57
N PHE A 386 10.17 33.88 10.89
CA PHE A 386 11.43 34.15 11.56
C PHE A 386 12.44 34.77 10.59
N LEU A 387 12.50 34.28 9.36
CA LEU A 387 13.32 34.91 8.31
C LEU A 387 12.84 36.33 8.00
N PHE A 388 11.51 36.53 7.92
CA PHE A 388 10.92 37.85 7.75
C PHE A 388 11.30 38.79 8.89
N ASP A 389 11.18 38.35 10.15
CA ASP A 389 11.52 39.17 11.32
C ASP A 389 13.02 39.55 11.34
N LEU A 390 13.91 38.58 11.14
CA LEU A 390 15.35 38.83 11.09
C LEU A 390 15.74 39.78 9.95
N TYR A 391 15.13 39.61 8.77
CA TYR A 391 15.48 40.38 7.59
C TYR A 391 14.86 41.78 7.61
N GLU A 392 13.55 41.89 7.83
CA GLU A 392 12.80 43.15 7.76
C GLU A 392 12.83 43.93 9.06
N ASN A 393 12.45 43.33 10.18
CA ASN A 393 12.32 44.04 11.45
C ASN A 393 13.69 44.29 12.09
N GLN A 394 14.55 43.28 12.12
CA GLN A 394 15.89 43.36 12.74
C GLN A 394 16.97 43.87 11.76
N ARG A 395 16.60 44.14 10.50
CA ARG A 395 17.46 44.68 9.44
C ARG A 395 18.76 43.89 9.21
N MET A 396 18.82 42.60 9.59
CA MET A 396 20.02 41.79 9.40
C MET A 396 20.27 41.51 7.91
N SER A 397 21.55 41.46 7.51
CA SER A 397 21.88 41.09 6.13
C SER A 397 21.73 39.58 5.92
N LEU A 398 21.47 39.15 4.69
CA LEU A 398 21.42 37.71 4.35
C LEU A 398 22.73 36.97 4.70
N ARG A 399 23.86 37.68 4.72
CA ARG A 399 25.15 37.10 5.11
C ARG A 399 25.20 36.84 6.61
N ASP A 400 24.77 37.79 7.43
CA ASP A 400 24.79 37.65 8.88
C ASP A 400 23.80 36.57 9.34
N ILE A 401 22.63 36.49 8.69
CA ILE A 401 21.64 35.41 8.93
C ILE A 401 22.24 34.04 8.55
N ALA A 402 22.96 33.97 7.42
CA ALA A 402 23.61 32.74 6.98
C ALA A 402 24.71 32.28 7.95
N GLU A 403 25.55 33.21 8.44
CA GLU A 403 26.58 32.95 9.45
C GLU A 403 25.98 32.49 10.78
N ALA A 404 24.85 33.07 11.21
CA ALA A 404 24.15 32.69 12.44
C ALA A 404 23.61 31.25 12.42
N VAL A 405 23.17 30.78 11.25
CA VAL A 405 22.59 29.43 11.07
C VAL A 405 23.63 28.40 10.60
N GLY A 406 24.80 28.86 10.15
CA GLY A 406 25.87 27.99 9.66
C GLY A 406 25.66 27.48 8.23
N VAL A 407 24.97 28.25 7.38
CA VAL A 407 24.69 27.91 5.98
C VAL A 407 25.25 28.98 5.04
N SER A 408 25.23 28.75 3.72
CA SER A 408 25.72 29.73 2.76
C SER A 408 24.70 30.86 2.51
N ARG A 409 25.17 32.07 2.21
CA ARG A 409 24.31 33.21 1.81
C ARG A 409 23.37 32.85 0.66
N GLN A 410 23.85 32.07 -0.31
CA GLN A 410 23.07 31.66 -1.48
C GLN A 410 21.85 30.82 -1.09
N ILE A 411 21.97 29.98 -0.04
CA ILE A 411 20.87 29.19 0.49
C ILE A 411 19.82 30.09 1.13
N VAL A 412 20.23 31.05 1.97
CA VAL A 412 19.30 32.00 2.61
C VAL A 412 18.63 32.90 1.57
N ALA A 413 19.36 33.38 0.56
CA ALA A 413 18.79 34.16 -0.55
C ALA A 413 17.76 33.36 -1.35
N ARG A 414 18.02 32.06 -1.57
CA ARG A 414 17.07 31.16 -2.24
C ARG A 414 15.84 30.91 -1.38
N LEU A 415 16.03 30.63 -0.09
CA LEU A 415 14.94 30.44 0.88
C LEU A 415 14.03 31.67 0.95
N ALA A 416 14.63 32.87 0.97
CA ALA A 416 13.89 34.13 0.91
C ALA A 416 13.04 34.25 -0.37
N LYS A 417 13.60 33.90 -1.53
CA LYS A 417 12.84 33.85 -2.79
C LYS A 417 11.69 32.84 -2.74
N ASP A 418 11.93 31.66 -2.20
CA ASP A 418 10.91 30.60 -2.09
C ASP A 418 9.80 30.99 -1.09
N TYR A 419 10.09 31.84 -0.10
CA TYR A 419 9.11 32.46 0.81
C TYR A 419 8.44 33.74 0.26
N GLY A 420 8.77 34.17 -0.96
CA GLY A 420 8.23 35.40 -1.54
C GLY A 420 8.73 36.68 -0.88
N LEU A 421 9.86 36.64 -0.17
CA LEU A 421 10.44 37.83 0.45
C LEU A 421 11.13 38.73 -0.60
N PRO A 422 10.76 40.01 -0.70
CA PRO A 422 11.43 40.95 -1.60
C PRO A 422 12.85 41.22 -1.11
N LEU A 423 13.85 40.78 -1.87
CA LEU A 423 15.24 41.03 -1.53
C LEU A 423 15.59 42.49 -1.81
N ARG A 424 16.20 43.16 -0.81
CA ARG A 424 16.76 44.50 -0.96
C ARG A 424 17.77 44.53 -2.10
N GLU A 425 17.71 45.60 -2.91
CA GLU A 425 18.64 45.76 -4.03
C GLU A 425 20.09 45.70 -3.53
N PRO A 426 20.99 45.04 -4.29
CA PRO A 426 22.39 45.03 -3.96
C PRO A 426 22.91 46.47 -4.08
N GLY A 427 23.05 47.14 -2.93
CA GLY A 427 23.64 48.46 -2.87
C GLY A 427 25.03 48.40 -3.49
N ARG A 428 25.23 49.11 -4.61
CA ARG A 428 26.55 49.59 -5.03
C ARG A 428 27.19 50.19 -3.78
N GLN A 429 28.25 49.56 -3.27
CA GLN A 429 29.07 50.21 -2.26
C GLN A 429 29.73 51.41 -2.93
N GLY A 430 29.10 52.57 -2.82
CA GLY A 430 29.81 53.82 -2.83
C GLY A 430 30.84 53.75 -1.71
N GLN A 431 32.09 53.73 -2.10
CA GLN A 431 33.24 53.82 -1.23
C GLN A 431 33.14 55.12 -0.41
N VAL A 432 32.63 55.02 0.82
CA VAL A 432 32.71 56.11 1.81
C VAL A 432 33.74 55.67 2.86
N PRO A 433 34.84 56.41 3.04
CA PRO A 433 35.88 56.01 3.97
C PRO A 433 35.45 56.28 5.42
N GLY A 434 35.65 55.27 6.26
CA GLY A 434 35.89 55.42 7.69
C GLY A 434 34.69 55.79 8.57
N ARG A 435 34.10 54.78 9.24
CA ARG A 435 33.73 54.87 10.66
C ARG A 435 33.44 53.49 11.22
N GLY A 436 34.20 53.10 12.25
CA GLY A 436 34.07 51.82 12.93
C GLY A 436 32.71 51.68 13.60
N VAL A 437 31.91 50.71 13.15
CA VAL A 437 30.71 50.27 13.85
C VAL A 437 31.08 49.06 14.70
N ARG A 438 30.95 49.21 16.02
CA ARG A 438 31.11 48.12 16.99
C ARG A 438 30.15 46.97 16.64
N ARG A 439 30.70 45.80 16.30
CA ARG A 439 29.95 44.56 16.13
C ARG A 439 29.31 44.17 17.46
N ARG A 440 28.00 44.37 17.60
CA ARG A 440 27.22 43.67 18.64
C ARG A 440 27.03 42.23 18.17
N ARG A 441 27.73 41.31 18.83
CA ARG A 441 27.55 39.87 18.66
C ARG A 441 26.21 39.49 19.26
N ALA A 442 25.18 39.33 18.44
CA ALA A 442 23.93 38.73 18.88
C ALA A 442 24.16 37.23 19.06
N ILE A 443 24.32 36.79 20.31
CA ILE A 443 24.37 35.38 20.66
C ILE A 443 22.93 34.87 20.62
N LEU A 444 22.54 34.20 19.54
CA LEU A 444 21.31 33.42 19.49
C LEU A 444 21.48 32.22 20.43
N ARG A 445 20.91 32.33 21.63
CA ARG A 445 20.86 31.23 22.61
C ARG A 445 19.97 30.13 22.04
N ARG A 446 20.58 28.96 21.81
CA ARG A 446 19.91 27.70 21.49
C ARG A 446 19.05 27.30 22.71
N GLY A 447 17.76 27.62 22.68
CA GLY A 447 16.81 27.27 23.75
C GLY A 447 16.48 25.78 23.71
N GLY A 448 17.25 24.97 24.45
CA GLY A 448 16.78 23.68 24.93
C GLY A 448 16.08 23.89 26.28
N SER A 449 14.80 23.54 26.39
CA SER A 449 14.11 23.45 27.67
C SER A 449 13.57 22.03 27.84
N GLY A 450 14.29 21.26 28.64
CA GLY A 450 13.76 20.17 29.43
C GLY A 450 14.05 20.47 30.89
N GLY A 451 13.03 20.34 31.75
CA GLY A 451 13.22 20.07 33.18
C GLY A 451 12.96 21.23 34.16
N GLN A 452 11.90 21.04 34.94
CA GLN A 452 11.67 21.51 36.33
C GLN A 452 11.21 22.95 36.58
N CYS A 453 9.88 23.12 36.60
CA CYS A 453 9.21 24.17 37.37
C CYS A 453 9.24 23.82 38.88
N ARG A 454 9.95 24.62 39.67
CA ARG A 454 9.66 24.84 41.10
C ARG A 454 9.13 26.27 41.27
N ARG A 455 8.07 26.36 42.07
CA ARG A 455 7.30 27.53 42.51
C ARG A 455 8.12 28.80 42.75
N GLY A 456 7.57 29.94 42.32
CA GLY A 456 7.99 31.28 42.72
C GLY A 456 7.02 32.32 42.19
N VAL A 457 6.02 32.66 43.00
CA VAL A 457 5.08 33.78 42.82
C VAL A 457 5.85 35.10 42.77
N LEU A 458 5.44 36.02 41.89
CA LEU A 458 5.48 37.47 42.16
C LEU A 458 4.56 38.21 41.17
N LEU A 459 3.46 38.73 41.73
CA LEU A 459 2.66 39.82 41.19
C LEU A 459 3.52 41.07 41.01
N PHE A 460 3.22 41.91 40.02
CA PHE A 460 3.09 43.36 40.26
C PHE A 460 2.17 44.03 39.23
N CYS A 461 1.20 44.76 39.77
CA CYS A 461 0.14 45.50 39.11
C CYS A 461 0.66 46.67 38.27
N ARG A 462 -0.05 46.99 37.18
CA ARG A 462 0.09 48.25 36.44
C ARG A 462 -1.25 48.98 36.50
N GLY A 463 -1.24 50.16 37.13
CA GLY A 463 -2.40 51.05 37.23
C GLY A 463 -2.71 51.71 35.88
N LEU A 464 -4.00 51.77 35.56
CA LEU A 464 -4.61 52.57 34.51
C LEU A 464 -5.16 53.83 35.17
N VAL A 465 -4.75 54.98 34.65
CA VAL A 465 -5.42 56.27 34.82
C VAL A 465 -6.06 56.55 33.48
N ASP A 466 -7.38 56.57 33.43
CA ASP A 466 -8.13 57.17 32.32
C ASP A 466 -9.00 58.29 32.90
N THR A 467 -8.81 59.47 32.31
CA THR A 467 -9.57 60.69 32.49
C THR A 467 -10.82 60.66 31.60
N ALA A 468 -11.99 60.72 32.21
CA ALA A 468 -13.15 61.57 31.88
C ALA A 468 -14.37 61.09 32.65
#